data_AF-A0A7W4VGV9-F1
#
_entry.id   AF-A0A7W4VGV9-F1
#
_cell.length_a   1.000
_cell.length_b   1.000
_cell.length_c   1.000
_cell.angle_alpha   90.00
_cell.angle_beta   90.00
_cell.angle_gamma   90.00
#
_symmetry.space_group_name_H-M   'P 1'
#
loop_
_entity.id
_entity.type
_entity.pdbx_description
1 polymer ?
#
loop_
_entity_poly.entity_id
_entity_poly.type
_entity_poly.pdbx_seq_one_letter_code
_entity_poly.pdbx_strand_id
1 'polypeptide(L)'
;MAISLLIVLAGTVGMLLLLLTWFGSRSITPEIEDDLDPILGARDPTAIYESHGPFIPMPAHLKTSDQMVDWMTKELPKLTAEIANPRT
;
A
#
# COMPACT_ATOMS: atom_id res chain seq x y z
N MET A 1 -22.45 29.61 44.31
CA MET A 1 -22.51 29.92 42.86
C MET A 1 -21.12 29.97 42.23
N ALA A 2 -20.21 30.84 42.68
CA ALA A 2 -18.86 30.96 42.09
C ALA A 2 -18.05 29.64 42.14
N ILE A 3 -18.10 28.91 43.26
CA ILE A 3 -17.38 27.64 43.43
C ILE A 3 -17.93 26.56 42.46
N SER A 4 -19.24 26.48 42.30
CA SER A 4 -19.88 25.56 41.36
C SER A 4 -19.51 25.87 39.91
N LEU A 5 -19.40 27.16 39.56
CA LEU A 5 -18.94 27.61 38.24
C LEU A 5 -17.49 27.18 37.98
N LEU A 6 -16.61 27.31 38.99
CA LEU A 6 -15.21 26.91 38.90
C LEU A 6 -15.05 25.40 38.69
N ILE A 7 -15.86 24.59 39.37
CA ILE A 7 -15.84 23.11 39.22
C ILE A 7 -16.25 22.70 37.81
N VAL A 8 -17.32 23.30 37.27
CA VAL A 8 -17.77 23.02 35.90
C VAL A 8 -16.70 23.41 34.89
N LEU A 9 -16.07 24.57 35.06
CA LEU A 9 -15.03 25.06 34.15
C LEU A 9 -13.76 24.21 34.22
N ALA A 10 -13.35 23.78 35.41
CA ALA A 10 -12.22 22.86 35.56
C ALA A 10 -12.51 21.48 34.92
N GLY A 11 -13.73 20.98 35.07
CA GLY A 11 -14.17 19.72 34.47
C GLY A 11 -14.18 19.75 32.94
N THR A 12 -14.69 20.83 32.34
CA THR A 12 -14.72 20.98 30.88
C THR A 12 -13.32 21.10 30.29
N VAL A 13 -12.43 21.87 30.93
CA VAL A 13 -11.03 21.99 30.52
C VAL A 13 -10.31 20.65 30.64
N GLY A 14 -10.51 19.90 31.73
CA GLY A 14 -9.94 18.56 31.91
C GLY A 14 -10.43 17.57 30.84
N MET A 15 -11.72 17.56 30.54
CA MET A 15 -12.31 16.74 29.48
C MET A 15 -11.72 17.09 28.10
N LEU A 16 -11.55 18.39 27.81
CA LEU A 16 -10.97 18.85 26.56
C LEU A 16 -9.50 18.41 26.40
N LEU A 17 -8.70 18.52 27.46
CA LEU A 17 -7.31 18.07 27.48
C LEU A 17 -7.18 16.56 27.31
N LEU A 18 -8.08 15.78 27.93
CA LEU A 18 -8.16 14.33 27.74
C LEU A 18 -8.47 13.98 26.28
N LEU A 19 -9.41 14.67 25.66
CA LEU A 19 -9.75 14.45 24.25
C LEU A 19 -8.57 14.80 23.33
N LEU A 20 -7.88 15.91 23.56
CA LEU A 20 -6.73 16.34 22.77
C LEU A 20 -5.54 15.37 22.89
N THR A 21 -5.23 14.91 24.10
CA THR A 21 -4.14 13.95 24.34
C THR A 21 -4.47 12.55 23.80
N TRP A 22 -5.73 12.12 23.90
CA TRP A 22 -6.18 10.84 23.38
C TRP A 22 -6.27 10.80 21.85
N PHE A 23 -6.80 11.86 21.21
CA PHE A 23 -6.84 11.95 19.75
C PHE A 23 -5.45 12.20 19.15
N GLY A 24 -4.59 12.98 19.82
CA GLY A 24 -3.23 13.29 19.34
C GLY A 24 -2.22 12.15 19.44
N SER A 25 -2.42 11.19 20.35
CA SER A 25 -1.56 10.00 20.47
C SER A 25 -1.88 8.90 19.44
N ARG A 26 -2.88 9.12 18.57
CA ARG A 26 -3.04 8.41 17.30
C ARG A 26 -2.53 9.24 16.14
N SER A 27 -1.42 9.96 16.32
CA SER A 27 -0.49 10.05 15.20
C SER A 27 -0.23 8.61 14.82
N ILE A 28 -0.76 8.19 13.67
CA ILE A 28 -0.28 7.04 12.94
C ILE A 28 1.19 7.38 12.74
N THR A 29 2.04 6.99 13.69
CA THR A 29 3.39 6.61 13.34
C THR A 29 3.11 5.60 12.24
N PRO A 30 3.42 5.89 10.96
CA PRO A 30 3.49 4.79 10.04
C PRO A 30 4.44 3.84 10.75
N GLU A 31 3.94 2.67 11.15
CA GLU A 31 4.83 1.52 11.22
C GLU A 31 5.58 1.65 9.91
N ILE A 32 6.86 1.99 10.01
CA ILE A 32 7.79 1.58 8.99
C ILE A 32 7.72 0.06 9.18
N GLU A 33 6.70 -0.52 8.54
CA GLU A 33 6.56 -1.95 8.34
C GLU A 33 7.93 -2.32 7.86
N ASP A 34 8.62 -3.08 8.71
CA ASP A 34 9.93 -3.65 8.47
C ASP A 34 9.97 -4.05 6.99
N ASP A 35 10.82 -3.36 6.23
CA ASP A 35 10.82 -3.25 4.76
C ASP A 35 11.25 -4.56 4.06
N LEU A 36 11.01 -5.66 4.74
CA LEU A 36 11.40 -7.03 4.45
C LEU A 36 10.16 -7.89 4.61
N ASP A 37 9.31 -7.86 3.59
CA ASP A 37 8.35 -8.93 3.38
C ASP A 37 9.17 -10.20 3.08
N PRO A 38 9.18 -11.22 3.96
CA PRO A 38 10.09 -12.37 3.86
C PRO A 38 9.86 -13.21 2.60
N ILE A 39 8.78 -12.94 1.86
CA ILE A 39 8.42 -13.59 0.61
C ILE A 39 8.92 -12.81 -0.63
N LEU A 40 9.02 -11.47 -0.54
CA LEU A 40 9.26 -10.60 -1.71
C LEU A 40 10.64 -9.91 -1.70
N GLY A 41 11.35 -9.88 -0.56
CA GLY A 41 12.61 -9.14 -0.44
C GLY A 41 12.38 -7.63 -0.36
N ALA A 42 13.43 -6.83 -0.61
CA ALA A 42 13.35 -5.37 -0.54
C ALA A 42 12.21 -4.85 -1.43
N ARG A 43 11.33 -4.03 -0.85
CA ARG A 43 10.18 -3.46 -1.55
C ARG A 43 10.68 -2.69 -2.79
N ASP A 44 10.28 -3.16 -3.96
CA ASP A 44 10.55 -2.46 -5.22
C ASP A 44 10.02 -1.02 -5.07
N PRO A 45 10.79 0.02 -5.45
CA PRO A 45 10.49 1.39 -5.05
C PRO A 45 9.06 1.76 -5.43
N THR A 46 8.43 2.52 -4.54
CA THR A 46 7.06 3.06 -4.63
C THR A 46 6.67 3.65 -5.99
N ALA A 47 7.63 3.93 -6.86
CA ALA A 47 7.46 4.31 -8.26
C ALA A 47 6.61 3.33 -9.11
N ILE A 48 6.48 2.06 -8.74
CA ILE A 48 5.56 1.13 -9.45
C ILE A 48 4.10 1.31 -8.99
N TYR A 49 3.87 1.78 -7.76
CA TYR A 49 2.54 1.96 -7.17
C TYR A 49 2.00 3.39 -7.28
N GLU A 50 2.85 4.40 -7.42
CA GLU A 50 2.47 5.74 -7.85
C GLU A 50 2.26 5.76 -9.37
N SER A 51 1.14 5.20 -9.83
CA SER A 51 0.78 5.02 -11.24
C SER A 51 0.46 6.33 -12.00
N HIS A 52 1.37 7.29 -11.94
CA HIS A 52 1.46 8.41 -12.88
C HIS A 52 2.28 8.04 -14.13
N GLY A 53 2.56 6.75 -14.33
CA GLY A 53 3.11 6.24 -15.58
C GLY A 53 2.09 6.34 -16.72
N PRO A 54 2.53 6.48 -17.99
CA PRO A 54 1.61 6.45 -19.11
C PRO A 54 0.83 5.13 -19.10
N PHE A 55 -0.50 5.22 -19.17
CA PHE A 55 -1.37 4.06 -19.22
C PHE A 55 -0.95 3.14 -20.38
N ILE A 56 -0.47 1.94 -20.04
CA ILE A 56 -0.14 0.91 -21.03
C ILE A 56 -1.43 0.12 -21.28
N PRO A 57 -2.08 0.28 -22.46
CA PRO A 57 -3.29 -0.47 -22.75
C PRO A 57 -2.99 -1.96 -22.87
N MET A 58 -3.92 -2.78 -22.40
CA MET A 58 -3.83 -4.23 -22.58
C MET A 58 -3.77 -4.57 -24.10
N PRO A 59 -2.79 -5.38 -24.54
CA PRO A 59 -2.69 -5.81 -25.94
C PRO A 59 -3.98 -6.46 -26.44
N ALA A 60 -4.30 -6.29 -27.73
CA ALA A 60 -5.56 -6.74 -28.30
C ALA A 60 -5.82 -8.24 -28.14
N HIS A 61 -4.76 -9.06 -28.11
CA HIS A 61 -4.80 -10.51 -27.94
C HIS A 61 -4.70 -10.97 -26.49
N LEU A 62 -4.75 -10.06 -25.51
CA LEU A 62 -4.71 -10.35 -24.06
C LEU A 62 -5.88 -9.67 -23.32
N LYS A 63 -6.91 -9.24 -24.05
CA LYS A 63 -8.03 -8.49 -23.46
C LYS A 63 -8.95 -9.37 -22.61
N THR A 64 -9.06 -10.66 -22.92
CA THR A 64 -9.92 -11.59 -22.17
C THR A 64 -9.08 -12.57 -21.34
N SER A 65 -9.68 -13.08 -20.27
CA SER A 65 -9.06 -14.09 -19.41
C SER A 65 -8.63 -15.32 -20.21
N ASP A 66 -9.49 -15.83 -21.09
CA ASP A 66 -9.20 -17.02 -21.88
C ASP A 66 -8.00 -16.80 -22.82
N GLN A 67 -7.91 -15.62 -23.43
CA GLN A 67 -6.79 -15.25 -24.29
C GLN A 67 -5.48 -15.10 -23.51
N MET A 68 -5.54 -14.55 -22.30
CA MET A 68 -4.40 -14.44 -21.39
C MET A 68 -3.87 -15.83 -21.02
N VAL A 69 -4.76 -16.75 -20.65
CA VAL A 69 -4.40 -18.13 -20.29
C VAL A 69 -3.82 -18.87 -21.50
N ASP A 70 -4.44 -18.72 -22.68
CA ASP A 70 -3.93 -19.33 -23.92
C ASP A 70 -2.51 -18.84 -24.25
N TRP A 71 -2.28 -17.54 -24.13
CA TRP A 71 -0.97 -16.95 -24.35
C TRP A 71 0.07 -17.39 -23.32
N MET A 72 -0.28 -17.40 -22.03
CA MET A 72 0.61 -17.85 -20.95
C MET A 72 1.00 -19.32 -21.08
N THR A 73 0.14 -20.16 -21.65
CA THR A 73 0.40 -21.58 -21.77
C THR A 73 1.14 -21.95 -23.06
N LYS A 74 0.95 -21.19 -24.15
CA LYS A 74 1.54 -21.49 -25.45
C LYS A 74 2.77 -20.65 -25.79
N GLU A 75 2.73 -19.36 -25.53
CA GLU A 75 3.76 -18.42 -25.99
C GLU A 75 4.82 -18.16 -24.93
N LEU A 76 4.42 -18.02 -23.66
CA LEU A 76 5.36 -17.76 -22.57
C LEU A 76 6.45 -18.86 -22.44
N PRO A 77 6.15 -20.17 -22.53
CA PRO A 77 7.18 -21.20 -22.48
C PRO A 77 8.20 -21.12 -23.63
N LYS A 78 7.81 -20.62 -24.81
CA LYS A 78 8.73 -20.44 -25.94
C LYS A 78 9.76 -19.35 -25.63
N LEU A 79 9.31 -18.24 -25.05
CA LEU A 79 10.16 -17.12 -24.65
C LEU A 79 11.12 -17.51 -23.52
N THR A 80 10.66 -18.29 -22.55
CA THR A 80 11.52 -18.72 -21.42
C THR A 80 12.46 -19.87 -21.79
N ALA A 81 12.07 -20.74 -22.73
CA ALA A 81 12.93 -21.81 -23.22
C ALA A 81 14.12 -21.30 -24.04
N GLU A 82 13.96 -20.20 -24.78
CA GLU A 82 15.09 -19.53 -25.45
C GLU A 82 16.09 -18.93 -24.45
N ILE A 83 15.59 -18.35 -23.36
CA ILE A 83 16.42 -17.79 -22.28
C ILE A 83 17.20 -18.88 -21.54
N ALA A 84 16.62 -20.08 -21.39
CA ALA A 84 17.25 -21.21 -20.70
C ALA A 84 18.35 -21.92 -21.52
N ASN A 85 18.51 -21.60 -22.81
CA ASN A 85 19.54 -22.18 -23.66
C ASN A 85 20.62 -21.12 -24.00
N PRO A 86 21.65 -20.96 -23.15
CA PRO A 86 22.78 -20.10 -23.46
C PRO A 86 23.60 -20.78 -24.56
N ARG A 87 23.21 -20.59 -25.82
CA ARG A 87 24.07 -20.81 -26.97
C ARG A 87 24.51 -19.46 -27.51
N THR A 88 25.41 -18.83 -26.77
CA THR A 88 26.67 -18.23 -27.27
C THR A 88 27.54 -17.83 -26.10
#